data_AF-A0A674I1C0-F1
#
_entry.id   AF-A0A674I1C0-F1
#
_cell.length_a   1.000
_cell.length_b   1.000
_cell.length_c   1.000
_cell.angle_alpha   90.00
_cell.angle_beta   90.00
_cell.angle_gamma   90.00
#
_symmetry.space_group_name_H-M   'P 1'
#
loop_
_entity.id
_entity.type
_entity.pdbx_description
1 polymer ?
#
loop_
_entity_poly.entity_id
_entity_poly.type
_entity_poly.pdbx_seq_one_letter_code
_entity_poly.pdbx_strand_id
1 'polypeptide(L)'
;MEAAAAERGPAASGGGVAPLGPRAAAVPERLQRREAERQREAERRRQEKAAQAVQEEQSGFFVAAFSRERAEAEEEDAAGRPEALEEAAARLQGLQKLLTDSVRFLAPYEVRQAQGALSRLQGALTAKREQLQPKNAVYTGI
;
A
#
# COMPACT_ATOMS: atom_id res chain seq x y z
N MET A 1 5.18 84.57 24.31
CA MET A 1 5.77 85.08 25.56
C MET A 1 5.77 83.88 26.50
N GLU A 2 6.85 83.37 27.08
CA GLU A 2 8.20 83.90 27.34
C GLU A 2 9.12 82.69 27.62
N ALA A 3 10.43 82.90 27.47
CA ALA A 3 11.48 81.88 27.44
C ALA A 3 12.20 81.68 28.79
N ALA A 4 13.21 80.80 28.76
CA ALA A 4 14.39 80.63 29.66
C ALA A 4 14.34 79.37 30.56
N ALA A 5 15.15 78.32 30.29
CA ALA A 5 16.60 78.13 30.54
C ALA A 5 16.86 77.68 32.01
N ALA A 6 17.74 76.75 32.41
CA ALA A 6 18.81 75.90 31.85
C ALA A 6 19.02 74.73 32.89
N GLU A 7 19.79 73.64 32.76
CA GLU A 7 21.22 73.46 32.45
C GLU A 7 21.58 71.95 32.25
N ARG A 8 22.55 71.69 31.35
CA ARG A 8 23.73 70.76 31.38
C ARG A 8 23.54 69.28 31.82
N GLY A 9 23.76 68.24 31.01
CA GLY A 9 25.00 67.77 30.32
C GLY A 9 25.38 66.35 30.87
N PRO A 10 26.24 65.48 30.27
CA PRO A 10 27.06 65.58 29.05
C PRO A 10 26.86 64.42 28.02
N ALA A 11 27.59 64.55 26.91
CA ALA A 11 27.75 63.61 25.82
C ALA A 11 28.47 62.30 26.21
N ALA A 12 28.20 61.20 25.48
CA ALA A 12 29.23 60.24 25.09
C ALA A 12 28.73 59.36 23.94
N SER A 13 29.42 59.49 22.82
CA SER A 13 29.56 58.53 21.74
C SER A 13 29.74 57.09 22.22
N GLY A 14 29.21 56.13 21.47
CA GLY A 14 29.58 54.73 21.71
C GLY A 14 28.89 53.76 20.78
N GLY A 15 29.20 53.79 19.49
CA GLY A 15 29.05 52.63 18.64
C GLY A 15 29.85 51.48 19.27
N GLY A 16 29.13 50.51 19.84
CA GLY A 16 29.71 49.33 20.46
C GLY A 16 28.87 48.14 20.06
N VAL A 17 29.06 47.67 18.82
CA VAL A 17 28.71 46.30 18.44
C VAL A 17 29.45 45.37 19.40
N ALA A 18 28.74 44.92 20.45
CA ALA A 18 29.25 43.91 21.36
C ALA A 18 29.60 42.67 20.53
N PRO A 19 30.76 42.03 20.75
CA PRO A 19 31.12 40.84 20.02
C PRO A 19 30.08 39.76 20.33
N LEU A 20 29.38 39.32 19.29
CA LEU A 20 28.50 38.15 19.32
C LEU A 20 29.32 36.97 19.87
N GLY A 21 29.20 36.70 21.17
CA GLY A 21 29.85 35.56 21.79
C GLY A 21 29.39 34.25 21.12
N PRO A 22 30.14 33.15 21.30
CA PRO A 22 29.91 31.86 20.61
C PRO A 22 28.47 31.29 20.79
N ARG A 23 27.72 31.80 21.77
CA ARG A 23 26.31 31.49 22.00
C ARG A 23 25.37 32.02 20.90
N ALA A 24 25.69 33.12 20.24
CA ALA A 24 24.89 33.68 19.15
C ALA A 24 25.18 32.98 17.80
N ALA A 25 26.38 32.45 17.60
CA ALA A 25 26.74 31.62 16.44
C ALA A 25 26.09 30.22 16.49
N ALA A 26 25.82 29.69 17.69
CA ALA A 26 25.15 28.40 17.89
C ALA A 26 23.61 28.44 17.69
N VAL A 27 22.98 29.62 17.72
CA VAL A 27 21.53 29.78 17.52
C VAL A 27 21.10 29.49 16.06
N PRO A 28 21.79 30.00 15.02
CA PRO A 28 21.57 29.62 13.63
C PRO A 28 21.69 28.11 13.43
N GLU A 29 22.71 27.47 14.01
CA GLU A 29 22.95 26.03 13.89
C GLU A 29 21.83 25.20 14.53
N ARG A 30 21.32 25.61 15.70
CA ARG A 30 20.18 24.94 16.35
C ARG A 30 18.87 25.13 15.58
N LEU A 31 18.67 26.30 14.98
CA LEU A 31 17.52 26.58 14.13
C LEU A 31 17.57 25.76 12.83
N GLN A 32 18.73 25.70 12.18
CA GLN A 32 19.00 24.88 11.01
C GLN A 32 18.81 23.38 11.31
N ARG A 33 19.26 22.89 12.48
CA ARG A 33 19.03 21.50 12.89
C ARG A 33 17.54 21.19 13.06
N ARG A 34 16.76 22.10 13.65
CA ARG A 34 15.29 21.94 13.79
C ARG A 34 14.56 22.04 12.45
N GLU A 35 15.02 22.89 11.54
CA GLU A 35 14.49 22.92 10.17
C GLU A 35 14.81 21.64 9.40
N ALA A 36 16.05 21.15 9.48
CA ALA A 36 16.43 19.87 8.89
C ALA A 36 15.65 18.69 9.48
N GLU A 37 15.38 18.70 10.79
CA GLU A 37 14.56 17.69 11.47
C GLU A 37 13.10 17.74 10.99
N ARG A 38 12.50 18.94 10.92
CA ARG A 38 11.16 19.12 10.35
C ARG A 38 11.07 18.69 8.89
N GLN A 39 12.09 18.98 8.09
CA GLN A 39 12.17 18.56 6.69
C GLN A 39 12.25 17.03 6.58
N ARG A 40 13.10 16.38 7.38
CA ARG A 40 13.21 14.91 7.42
C ARG A 40 11.92 14.25 7.87
N GLU A 41 11.23 14.79 8.87
CA GLU A 41 9.93 14.28 9.29
C GLU A 41 8.86 14.45 8.21
N ALA A 42 8.85 15.60 7.50
CA ALA A 42 7.94 15.83 6.39
C ALA A 42 8.22 14.89 5.21
N GLU A 43 9.48 14.64 4.89
CA GLU A 43 9.90 13.66 3.88
C GLU A 43 9.50 12.25 4.27
N ARG A 44 9.74 11.86 5.53
CA ARG A 44 9.32 10.54 6.05
C ARG A 44 7.81 10.37 5.93
N ARG A 45 7.02 11.36 6.35
CA ARG A 45 5.55 11.33 6.20
C ARG A 45 5.11 11.27 4.74
N ARG A 46 5.82 11.93 3.81
CA ARG A 46 5.54 11.84 2.38
C ARG A 46 5.83 10.45 1.84
N GLN A 47 6.96 9.85 2.24
CA GLN A 47 7.33 8.48 1.86
C GLN A 47 6.33 7.45 2.40
N GLU A 48 5.92 7.58 3.67
CA GLU A 48 4.91 6.73 4.29
C GLU A 48 3.57 6.79 3.52
N LYS A 49 3.10 8.00 3.19
CA LYS A 49 1.88 8.20 2.39
C LYS A 49 2.00 7.64 0.97
N ALA A 50 3.15 7.83 0.32
CA ALA A 50 3.39 7.29 -1.01
C ALA A 50 3.41 5.76 -0.99
N ALA A 51 4.04 5.15 0.01
CA ALA A 51 4.04 3.70 0.19
C ALA A 51 2.63 3.15 0.41
N GLN A 52 1.82 3.84 1.21
CA GLN A 52 0.42 3.47 1.43
C GLN A 52 -0.42 3.57 0.15
N ALA A 53 -0.27 4.66 -0.63
CA ALA A 53 -0.98 4.83 -1.90
C ALA A 53 -0.65 3.71 -2.91
N VAL A 54 0.63 3.29 -2.98
CA VAL A 54 1.05 2.16 -3.84
C VAL A 54 0.41 0.85 -3.39
N GLN A 55 0.26 0.61 -2.09
CA GLN A 55 -0.42 -0.58 -1.58
C GLN A 55 -1.91 -0.58 -1.93
N GLU A 56 -2.59 0.56 -1.77
CA GLU A 56 -3.99 0.71 -2.13
C GLU A 56 -4.22 0.49 -3.64
N GLU A 57 -3.36 1.04 -4.49
CA GLU A 57 -3.42 0.80 -5.94
C GLU A 57 -3.19 -0.67 -6.30
N GLN A 58 -2.23 -1.34 -5.66
CA GLN A 58 -1.96 -2.77 -5.86
C GLN A 58 -3.13 -3.65 -5.40
N SER A 59 -3.76 -3.31 -4.28
CA SER A 59 -4.97 -4.01 -3.80
C SER A 59 -6.15 -3.85 -4.77
N GLY A 60 -6.38 -2.62 -5.28
CA GLY A 60 -7.42 -2.34 -6.25
C GLY A 60 -7.20 -3.08 -7.58
N PHE A 61 -5.96 -3.11 -8.06
CA PHE A 61 -5.58 -3.89 -9.24
C PHE A 61 -5.84 -5.39 -9.03
N PHE A 62 -5.45 -5.94 -7.88
CA PHE A 62 -5.73 -7.33 -7.55
C PHE A 62 -7.23 -7.64 -7.56
N VAL A 63 -8.05 -6.83 -6.89
CA VAL A 63 -9.50 -7.06 -6.82
C VAL A 63 -10.13 -7.04 -8.22
N ALA A 64 -9.74 -6.10 -9.08
CA ALA A 64 -10.23 -6.01 -10.44
C ALA A 64 -9.79 -7.21 -11.30
N ALA A 65 -8.51 -7.54 -11.28
CA ALA A 65 -7.94 -8.66 -12.05
C ALA A 65 -8.54 -10.01 -11.58
N PHE A 66 -8.58 -10.25 -10.27
CA PHE A 66 -9.11 -11.47 -9.68
C PHE A 66 -10.60 -11.65 -9.99
N SER A 67 -11.39 -10.57 -9.92
CA SER A 67 -12.82 -10.65 -10.23
C SER A 67 -13.09 -10.97 -11.70
N ARG A 68 -12.30 -10.37 -12.60
CA ARG A 68 -12.39 -10.65 -14.04
C ARG A 68 -12.02 -12.09 -14.35
N GLU A 69 -10.86 -12.54 -13.89
CA GLU A 69 -10.35 -13.88 -14.21
C GLU A 69 -11.21 -14.98 -13.56
N ARG A 70 -11.79 -14.71 -12.38
CA ARG A 70 -12.84 -15.55 -11.80
C ARG A 70 -14.09 -15.64 -12.68
N ALA A 71 -14.60 -14.52 -13.19
CA ALA A 71 -15.80 -14.51 -14.02
C ALA A 71 -15.58 -15.31 -15.31
N GLU A 72 -14.41 -15.15 -15.95
CA GLU A 72 -14.05 -15.93 -17.13
C GLU A 72 -13.93 -17.44 -16.80
N ALA A 73 -13.39 -17.81 -15.63
CA ALA A 73 -13.34 -19.21 -15.19
C ALA A 73 -14.74 -19.80 -14.91
N GLU A 74 -15.67 -19.01 -14.38
CA GLU A 74 -17.07 -19.43 -14.16
C GLU A 74 -17.82 -19.61 -15.50
N GLU A 75 -17.55 -18.77 -16.51
CA GLU A 75 -18.12 -18.94 -17.86
C GLU A 75 -17.58 -20.18 -18.58
N GLU A 76 -16.27 -20.42 -18.52
CA GLU A 76 -15.65 -21.63 -19.11
C GLU A 76 -16.15 -22.90 -18.45
N ASP A 77 -16.32 -22.86 -17.12
CA ASP A 77 -16.93 -23.96 -16.38
C ASP A 77 -18.36 -24.22 -16.91
N ALA A 78 -19.19 -23.18 -17.11
CA ALA A 78 -20.54 -23.32 -17.65
C ALA A 78 -20.59 -23.95 -19.05
N ALA A 79 -19.53 -23.83 -19.86
CA ALA A 79 -19.47 -24.44 -21.19
C ALA A 79 -19.40 -25.98 -21.16
N GLY A 80 -19.05 -26.59 -20.02
CA GLY A 80 -19.20 -28.04 -19.79
C GLY A 80 -18.34 -28.95 -20.67
N ARG A 81 -17.32 -28.41 -21.35
CA ARG A 81 -16.39 -29.18 -22.19
C ARG A 81 -15.22 -29.72 -21.38
N PRO A 82 -14.69 -30.92 -21.69
CA PRO A 82 -13.52 -31.45 -21.01
C PRO A 82 -12.27 -30.58 -21.22
N GLU A 83 -12.09 -29.96 -22.39
CA GLU A 83 -10.97 -29.02 -22.61
C GLU A 83 -11.09 -27.76 -21.75
N ALA A 84 -12.33 -27.26 -21.57
CA ALA A 84 -12.61 -26.11 -20.71
C ALA A 84 -12.30 -26.39 -19.23
N LEU A 85 -12.30 -27.67 -18.82
CA LEU A 85 -11.98 -28.10 -17.46
C LEU A 85 -10.46 -28.00 -17.20
N GLU A 86 -9.63 -28.29 -18.20
CA GLU A 86 -8.18 -28.07 -18.12
C GLU A 86 -7.82 -26.59 -18.17
N GLU A 87 -8.47 -25.80 -19.04
CA GLU A 87 -8.30 -24.34 -19.10
C GLU A 87 -8.70 -23.67 -17.78
N ALA A 88 -9.87 -24.02 -17.22
CA ALA A 88 -10.31 -23.51 -15.93
C ALA A 88 -9.37 -23.92 -14.79
N ALA A 89 -8.77 -25.12 -14.83
CA ALA A 89 -7.76 -25.54 -13.87
C ALA A 89 -6.46 -24.72 -14.00
N ALA A 90 -6.02 -24.41 -15.21
CA ALA A 90 -4.86 -23.55 -15.45
C ALA A 90 -5.11 -22.11 -14.97
N ARG A 91 -6.29 -21.54 -15.26
CA ARG A 91 -6.71 -20.22 -14.76
C ARG A 91 -6.78 -20.18 -13.24
N LEU A 92 -7.29 -21.24 -12.62
CA LEU A 92 -7.32 -21.36 -11.16
C LEU A 92 -5.90 -21.34 -10.55
N GLN A 93 -4.93 -22.00 -11.18
CA GLN A 93 -3.53 -21.91 -10.75
C GLN A 93 -2.97 -20.47 -10.93
N GLY A 94 -3.35 -19.79 -12.02
CA GLY A 94 -3.07 -18.37 -12.24
C GLY A 94 -3.58 -17.49 -11.09
N LEU A 95 -4.86 -17.65 -10.72
CA LEU A 95 -5.49 -16.94 -9.60
C LEU A 95 -4.81 -17.22 -8.25
N GLN A 96 -4.38 -18.46 -8.00
CA GLN A 96 -3.63 -18.82 -6.78
C GLN A 96 -2.27 -18.14 -6.72
N LYS A 97 -1.56 -18.11 -7.85
CA LYS A 97 -0.27 -17.41 -7.97
C LYS A 97 -0.46 -15.91 -7.76
N LEU A 98 -1.43 -15.31 -8.43
CA LEU A 98 -1.77 -13.89 -8.28
C LEU A 98 -2.06 -13.54 -6.82
N LEU A 99 -2.87 -14.35 -6.12
CA LEU A 99 -3.14 -14.17 -4.70
C LEU A 99 -1.87 -14.27 -3.84
N THR A 100 -1.01 -15.25 -4.12
CA THR A 100 0.24 -15.45 -3.37
C THR A 100 1.19 -14.27 -3.53
N ASP A 101 1.36 -13.80 -4.77
CA ASP A 101 2.20 -12.63 -5.08
C ASP A 101 1.62 -11.34 -4.48
N SER A 102 0.29 -11.32 -4.30
CA SER A 102 -0.45 -10.15 -3.82
C SER A 102 -0.68 -10.09 -2.32
N VAL A 103 -0.53 -11.21 -1.60
CA VAL A 103 -0.94 -11.34 -0.19
C VAL A 103 -0.32 -10.30 0.74
N ARG A 104 0.89 -9.83 0.43
CA ARG A 104 1.64 -8.85 1.23
C ARG A 104 1.05 -7.44 1.23
N PHE A 105 0.21 -7.11 0.25
CA PHE A 105 -0.42 -5.80 0.10
C PHE A 105 -1.94 -5.84 0.17
N LEU A 106 -2.52 -7.03 0.41
CA LEU A 106 -3.96 -7.21 0.56
C LEU A 106 -4.38 -7.10 2.03
N ALA A 107 -5.56 -6.56 2.24
CA ALA A 107 -6.18 -6.57 3.56
C ALA A 107 -6.55 -8.02 3.96
N PRO A 108 -6.53 -8.38 5.26
CA PRO A 108 -6.89 -9.73 5.71
C PRO A 108 -8.29 -10.19 5.29
N TYR A 109 -9.22 -9.25 5.07
CA TYR A 109 -10.55 -9.55 4.54
C TYR A 109 -10.50 -9.98 3.06
N GLU A 110 -9.75 -9.27 2.23
CA GLU A 110 -9.60 -9.55 0.80
C GLU A 110 -8.94 -10.90 0.56
N VAL A 111 -7.90 -11.22 1.35
CA VAL A 111 -7.23 -12.53 1.30
C VAL A 111 -8.24 -13.65 1.60
N ARG A 112 -9.03 -13.52 2.66
CA ARG A 112 -10.06 -14.52 3.01
C ARG A 112 -11.13 -14.65 1.92
N GLN A 113 -11.54 -13.54 1.32
CA GLN A 113 -12.52 -13.54 0.23
C GLN A 113 -11.98 -14.26 -1.01
N ALA A 114 -10.74 -13.97 -1.40
CA ALA A 114 -10.08 -14.60 -2.54
C ALA A 114 -9.87 -16.10 -2.31
N GLN A 115 -9.37 -16.50 -1.12
CA GLN A 115 -9.22 -17.90 -0.73
C GLN A 115 -10.56 -18.65 -0.78
N GLY A 116 -11.63 -18.06 -0.23
CA GLY A 116 -12.96 -18.66 -0.28
C GLY A 116 -13.50 -18.81 -1.71
N ALA A 117 -13.23 -17.84 -2.59
CA ALA A 117 -13.59 -17.95 -4.00
C ALA A 117 -12.80 -19.07 -4.72
N LEU A 118 -11.49 -19.17 -4.47
CA LEU A 118 -10.64 -20.24 -5.01
C LEU A 118 -11.12 -21.62 -4.57
N SER A 119 -11.45 -21.81 -3.29
CA SER A 119 -11.96 -23.09 -2.79
C SER A 119 -13.29 -23.48 -3.43
N ARG A 120 -14.18 -22.51 -3.70
CA ARG A 120 -15.45 -22.77 -4.41
C ARG A 120 -15.21 -23.21 -5.85
N LEU A 121 -14.34 -22.51 -6.58
CA LEU A 121 -13.96 -22.88 -7.96
C LEU A 121 -13.32 -24.27 -8.03
N GLN A 122 -12.41 -24.57 -7.10
CA GLN A 122 -11.81 -25.91 -6.96
C GLN A 122 -12.84 -27.01 -6.72
N GLY A 123 -13.81 -26.76 -5.85
CA GLY A 123 -14.91 -27.69 -5.57
C GLY A 123 -15.76 -27.95 -6.82
N ALA A 124 -16.12 -26.89 -7.55
CA ALA A 124 -16.88 -27.00 -8.79
C ALA A 124 -16.14 -27.81 -9.87
N LEU A 125 -14.84 -27.52 -10.08
CA LEU A 125 -14.01 -28.25 -11.04
C LEU A 125 -13.87 -29.73 -10.67
N THR A 126 -13.61 -30.03 -9.40
CA THR A 126 -13.51 -31.43 -8.92
C THR A 126 -14.83 -32.17 -9.14
N ALA A 127 -15.96 -31.55 -8.80
CA ALA A 127 -17.28 -32.14 -8.99
C ALA A 127 -17.58 -32.45 -10.46
N LYS A 128 -17.21 -31.57 -11.40
CA LYS A 128 -17.37 -31.84 -12.84
C LYS A 128 -16.41 -32.90 -13.35
N ARG A 129 -15.17 -32.92 -12.86
CA ARG A 129 -14.21 -33.97 -13.20
C ARG A 129 -14.73 -35.35 -12.77
N GLU A 130 -15.34 -35.45 -11.59
CA GLU A 130 -15.99 -36.68 -11.12
C GLU A 130 -17.23 -37.06 -11.94
N GLN A 131 -17.99 -36.10 -12.46
CA GLN A 131 -19.13 -36.38 -13.35
C GLN A 131 -18.68 -36.89 -14.73
N LEU A 132 -17.56 -36.37 -15.23
CA LEU A 132 -16.98 -36.76 -16.53
C LEU A 132 -16.13 -38.03 -16.46
N GLN A 133 -15.59 -38.40 -15.30
CA GLN A 133 -14.98 -39.71 -15.07
C GLN A 133 -16.06 -40.69 -14.60
N PRO A 134 -16.67 -41.51 -15.47
CA PRO A 134 -17.69 -42.46 -15.02
C PRO A 134 -17.07 -43.42 -14.01
N LYS A 135 -17.68 -43.50 -12.81
CA LYS A 135 -17.42 -44.51 -11.77
C LYS A 135 -17.89 -45.93 -12.19
N ASN A 136 -17.63 -46.32 -13.44
CA ASN A 136 -17.80 -47.69 -13.92
C ASN A 136 -16.48 -48.46 -13.74
N ALA A 137 -16.12 -48.77 -12.50
CA ALA A 137 -15.13 -49.82 -12.23
C ALA A 137 -15.32 -50.51 -10.88
N VAL A 138 -16.51 -50.44 -10.27
CA VAL A 138 -16.83 -51.21 -9.06
C VAL A 138 -18.20 -51.89 -9.20
N TYR A 139 -18.45 -52.48 -10.37
CA TYR A 139 -19.52 -53.48 -10.54
C TYR A 139 -19.13 -54.51 -11.62
N THR A 140 -17.98 -55.15 -11.44
CA THR A 140 -17.64 -56.40 -12.14
C THR A 140 -16.83 -57.27 -11.21
N GLY A 141 -17.47 -58.32 -10.69
CA GLY A 141 -16.86 -59.29 -9.78
C GLY A 141 -17.94 -59.96 -8.94
N ILE A 142 -18.74 -60.78 -9.62
CA ILE A 142 -19.65 -61.79 -9.05
C ILE A 142 -18.88 -62.68 -8.07
#